data_AF-A0A1G8LXT8-F1
#
_entry.id   AF-A0A1G8LXT8-F1
#
_cell.length_a   1.000
_cell.length_b   1.000
_cell.length_c   1.000
_cell.angle_alpha   90.00
_cell.angle_beta   90.00
_cell.angle_gamma   90.00
#
_symmetry.space_group_name_H-M   'P 1'
#
loop_
_entity.id
_entity.type
_entity.pdbx_description
1 polymer ?
#
loop_
_entity_poly.entity_id
_entity_poly.type
_entity_poly.pdbx_seq_one_letter_code
_entity_poly.pdbx_strand_id
1 'polypeptide(L)' 'METNHKISPEDPFPEDLTVLTDVEVEILNSRIHRELEAEYAEGLPEPETEARLEEINLELNRREQEG' A
#
# COMPACT_ATOMS: atom_id res chain seq x y z
N MET A 1 3.50 -20.71 6.08
CA MET A 1 2.65 -19.51 5.86
C MET A 1 3.26 -18.82 4.67
N GLU A 2 2.54 -18.76 3.55
CA GLU A 2 2.98 -17.95 2.42
C GLU A 2 2.98 -16.50 2.89
N THR A 3 4.17 -15.97 3.15
CA THR A 3 4.36 -14.53 3.32
C THR A 3 4.33 -13.94 1.93
N ASN A 4 3.13 -13.79 1.35
CA ASN A 4 3.03 -12.95 0.17
C ASN A 4 3.42 -11.54 0.64
N HIS A 5 4.63 -11.15 0.27
CA HIS A 5 5.25 -9.90 0.69
C HIS A 5 4.72 -8.72 -0.13
N LYS A 6 3.89 -8.97 -1.14
CA LYS A 6 3.27 -7.98 -2.02
C LYS A 6 1.75 -8.01 -1.87
N ILE A 7 1.09 -7.00 -2.42
CA ILE A 7 -0.36 -6.95 -2.56
C ILE A 7 -0.65 -6.55 -4.01
N SER A 8 -1.25 -7.47 -4.77
CA SER A 8 -1.58 -7.25 -6.17
C SER A 8 -2.67 -6.18 -6.30
N PRO A 9 -2.74 -5.42 -7.40
CA PRO A 9 -3.87 -4.54 -7.69
C PRO A 9 -5.22 -5.26 -7.67
N GLU A 10 -5.27 -6.57 -7.94
CA GLU A 10 -6.50 -7.37 -7.89
C GLU A 10 -6.84 -7.89 -6.48
N ASP A 11 -5.91 -7.81 -5.53
CA ASP A 11 -6.15 -8.26 -4.16
C ASP A 11 -7.11 -7.32 -3.42
N PRO A 12 -7.92 -7.86 -2.47
CA PRO A 12 -8.76 -7.03 -1.62
C PRO A 12 -7.96 -5.94 -0.91
N PHE A 13 -8.43 -4.71 -1.01
CA PHE A 13 -7.83 -3.54 -0.39
C PHE A 13 -8.82 -2.89 0.60
N PRO A 14 -8.36 -2.39 1.76
CA PRO A 14 -9.24 -1.69 2.71
C PRO A 14 -9.86 -0.45 2.07
N GLU A 15 -11.18 -0.31 2.17
CA GLU A 15 -11.91 0.89 1.69
C GLU A 15 -11.72 2.12 2.62
N ASP A 16 -11.25 1.87 3.85
CA ASP A 16 -11.04 2.91 4.86
C ASP A 16 -9.75 2.59 5.64
N LEU A 17 -8.69 3.36 5.40
CA LEU A 17 -7.42 3.20 6.11
C LEU A 17 -7.47 3.68 7.57
N THR A 18 -8.48 4.47 7.95
CA THR A 18 -8.59 5.04 9.31
C THR A 18 -8.90 3.99 10.37
N VAL A 19 -9.43 2.83 9.97
CA VAL A 19 -9.72 1.72 10.88
C VAL A 19 -8.48 0.87 11.20
N LEU A 20 -7.38 1.09 10.47
CA LEU A 20 -6.13 0.35 10.64
C LEU A 20 -5.23 1.01 11.68
N THR A 21 -4.53 0.17 12.45
CA THR A 21 -3.44 0.63 13.32
C THR A 21 -2.26 1.16 12.50
N ASP A 22 -1.39 1.95 13.12
CA ASP A 22 -0.20 2.52 12.44
C ASP A 22 0.67 1.42 11.83
N VAL A 23 0.87 0.34 12.59
CA VAL A 23 1.64 -0.82 12.13
C VAL A 23 0.99 -1.48 10.92
N GLU A 24 -0.34 -1.55 10.86
CA GLU A 24 -1.04 -2.14 9.72
C GLU A 24 -0.92 -1.28 8.46
N VAL A 25 -1.01 0.05 8.58
CA VAL A 25 -0.80 0.97 7.45
C VAL A 25 0.64 0.90 6.95
N GLU A 26 1.63 0.84 7.85
CA GLU A 26 3.04 0.67 7.48
C GLU A 26 3.32 -0.68 6.79
N ILE A 27 2.69 -1.75 7.24
CA ILE A 27 2.78 -3.05 6.58
C ILE A 27 2.17 -2.97 5.18
N LEU A 28 1.02 -2.32 5.02
CA LEU A 28 0.36 -2.13 3.73
C LEU A 28 1.23 -1.30 2.78
N ASN A 29 1.84 -0.23 3.28
CA ASN A 29 2.80 0.60 2.56
C ASN A 29 3.97 -0.24 2.04
N SER A 30 4.58 -1.06 2.91
CA SER A 30 5.69 -1.93 2.53
C SER A 30 5.30 -2.94 1.46
N ARG A 31 4.08 -3.49 1.51
CA ARG A 31 3.58 -4.44 0.52
C ARG A 31 3.36 -3.79 -0.84
N ILE A 32 2.77 -2.60 -0.87
CA ILE A 32 2.55 -1.84 -2.11
C ILE A 32 3.87 -1.45 -2.77
N HIS A 33 4.85 -0.98 -2.00
CA HIS A 33 6.16 -0.67 -2.57
C HIS A 33 6.81 -1.88 -3.24
N ARG A 34 6.67 -3.08 -2.67
CA ARG A 34 7.19 -4.32 -3.26
C ARG A 34 6.39 -4.77 -4.49
N GLU A 35 5.11 -4.43 -4.57
CA GLU A 35 4.32 -4.65 -5.80
C GLU A 35 4.78 -3.69 -6.89
N LEU A 36 4.87 -2.39 -6.60
CA LEU A 36 5.39 -1.39 -7.54
C LEU A 36 6.77 -1.79 -8.06
N GLU A 37 7.71 -2.16 -7.18
CA GLU A 37 9.03 -2.63 -7.61
C GLU A 37 8.96 -3.82 -8.58
N ALA A 38 7.98 -4.70 -8.40
CA ALA A 38 7.77 -5.84 -9.28
C ALA A 38 7.19 -5.43 -10.62
N GLU A 39 6.13 -4.62 -10.61
CA GLU A 39 5.49 -4.15 -11.83
C GLU A 39 6.45 -3.28 -12.66
N TYR A 40 7.25 -2.42 -12.01
CA TYR A 40 8.31 -1.64 -12.69
C TYR A 40 9.39 -2.52 -13.32
N ALA A 41 9.66 -3.72 -12.77
CA ALA A 41 10.60 -4.66 -13.37
C ALA A 41 10.02 -5.34 -14.63
N GLU A 42 8.68 -5.41 -14.73
CA GLU A 42 7.95 -6.02 -15.84
C GLU A 42 7.47 -4.99 -16.88
N GLY A 43 7.40 -3.71 -16.53
CA GLY A 43 6.98 -2.63 -17.40
C GLY A 43 6.58 -1.36 -16.66
N LEU A 44 5.39 -0.86 -16.97
CA LEU A 44 4.77 0.23 -16.23
C LEU A 44 3.92 -0.36 -15.10
N PRO A 45 3.83 0.33 -13.95
CA PRO A 45 2.98 -0.11 -12.86
C PRO A 45 1.51 -0.05 -13.25
N GLU A 46 0.71 -0.88 -12.57
CA GLU A 46 -0.73 -0.81 -12.69
C GLU A 46 -1.23 0.48 -12.02
N PRO A 47 -2.13 1.26 -12.66
CA PRO A 47 -2.61 2.52 -12.09
C PRO A 47 -3.26 2.37 -10.70
N GLU A 48 -3.85 1.21 -10.43
CA GLU A 48 -4.45 0.88 -9.13
C GLU A 48 -3.39 0.78 -8.03
N THR A 49 -2.23 0.20 -8.33
CA THR A 49 -1.12 0.09 -7.38
C THR A 49 -0.57 1.48 -7.01
N GLU A 50 -0.48 2.39 -8.00
CA GLU A 50 -0.10 3.79 -7.76
C GLU A 50 -1.15 4.55 -6.95
N ALA A 51 -2.43 4.40 -7.27
CA ALA A 51 -3.52 5.06 -6.55
C ALA A 51 -3.57 4.64 -5.07
N ARG A 52 -3.41 3.34 -4.79
CA ARG A 52 -3.36 2.82 -3.43
C ARG A 52 -2.13 3.32 -2.66
N LEU A 53 -0.97 3.47 -3.33
CA LEU A 53 0.21 4.09 -2.70
C LEU A 53 -0.07 5.55 -2.30
N GLU A 54 -0.71 6.31 -3.19
CA GLU A 54 -1.09 7.71 -2.90
C GLU A 54 -2.00 7.78 -1.67
N GLU A 55 -3.03 6.92 -1.60
CA GLU A 55 -3.96 6.87 -0.48
C GLU A 55 -3.24 6.58 0.86
N ILE A 56 -2.35 5.59 0.87
CA ILE A 56 -1.55 5.24 2.06
C ILE A 56 -0.65 6.41 2.47
N ASN A 57 0.01 7.08 1.52
CA ASN A 57 0.86 8.21 1.83
C ASN A 57 0.06 9.36 2.42
N LEU A 58 -1.14 9.65 1.91
CA LEU A 58 -2.02 10.68 2.48
C LEU A 58 -2.40 10.34 3.93
N GLU A 59 -2.72 9.08 4.21
CA GLU A 59 -3.04 8.61 5.55
C GLU A 59 -1.84 8.71 6.51
N LEU A 60 -0.65 8.26 6.10
CA LEU A 60 0.56 8.36 6.91
C LEU A 60 0.91 9.82 7.21
N ASN A 61 0.85 10.70 6.20
CA ASN A 61 1.07 12.13 6.38
C ASN A 61 0.05 12.76 7.34
N ARG A 62 -1.21 12.29 7.34
CA ARG A 62 -2.22 12.75 8.31
C ARG A 62 -1.84 12.33 9.73
N ARG A 63 -1.45 11.06 9.94
CA ARG A 63 -1.03 10.54 11.25
C ARG A 63 0.18 11.28 11.80
N GLU A 64 1.16 11.57 10.97
CA GLU A 64 2.34 12.36 11.35
C GLU A 64 2.00 13.78 11.82
N GLN A 65 0.93 14.38 11.28
CA GLN A 65 0.46 15.72 11.68
C GLN A 65 -0.40 15.70 12.95
N GLU A 66 -1.01 14.57 13.27
CA GLU A 66 -1.90 14.38 14.43
C GLU A 66 -1.19 13.86 15.68
N GLY A 67 0.02 13.27 15.52
CA GLY A 67 0.89 12.80 16.61
C GLY A 67 1.69 13.89 17.32
#